data_AF-A0A338P6R4-F1
#
_entry.id   AF-A0A338P6R4-F1
#
_cell.length_a   1.000
_cell.length_b   1.000
_cell.length_c   1.000
_cell.angle_alpha   90.00
_cell.angle_beta   90.00
_cell.angle_gamma   90.00
#
_symmetry.space_group_name_H-M   'P 1'
#
loop_
_entity.id
_entity.type
_entity.pdbx_description
1 polymer ?
#
loop_
_entity_poly.entity_id
_entity_poly.type
_entity_poly.pdbx_seq_one_letter_code
_entity_poly.pdbx_strand_id
1 'polypeptide(L)'
;MCIIFFKFDPRPVSKNAYRLILAANRDEFYNRPSKLADFWGNNSEILSGELVSHFLTSDMDSLSYLKKVSTEGHLYNGFNIIAADLSTSKGDVVCYYGNRGEPEPIVLTPGTYGLSNALLETPWKKLCFGKQLFMEAVEQSEALPKDVLVTQLLDVLNNEE
;
A
#
# COMPACT_ATOMS: atom_id res chain seq x y z
N MET A 1 14.04 -1.12 6.31
CA MET A 1 13.68 -0.61 4.96
C MET A 1 12.18 -0.67 4.74
N CYS A 2 11.54 0.34 4.14
CA CYS A 2 10.08 0.38 3.94
C CYS A 2 9.58 -0.75 3.03
N ILE A 3 8.53 -1.45 3.47
CA ILE A 3 7.89 -2.54 2.72
C ILE A 3 6.41 -2.65 3.10
N ILE A 4 5.59 -2.99 2.13
CA ILE A 4 4.16 -3.23 2.28
C ILE A 4 3.84 -4.53 1.55
N PHE A 5 3.15 -5.43 2.24
CA PHE A 5 2.47 -6.57 1.66
C PHE A 5 0.99 -6.45 1.93
N PHE A 6 0.15 -6.70 0.94
CA PHE A 6 -1.28 -6.76 1.16
C PHE A 6 -1.94 -7.81 0.29
N LYS A 7 -2.98 -8.42 0.83
CA LYS A 7 -3.95 -9.22 0.07
C LYS A 7 -5.29 -8.55 0.19
N PHE A 8 -6.00 -8.43 -0.93
CA PHE A 8 -7.41 -8.07 -0.90
C PHE A 8 -8.24 -9.05 -1.72
N ASP A 9 -9.41 -9.35 -1.18
CA ASP A 9 -10.45 -10.15 -1.82
C ASP A 9 -11.81 -9.55 -1.44
N PRO A 10 -12.52 -8.90 -2.37
CA PRO A 10 -13.82 -8.30 -2.09
C PRO A 10 -14.91 -9.32 -1.70
N ARG A 11 -14.71 -10.60 -2.03
CA ARG A 11 -15.70 -11.68 -1.83
C ARG A 11 -15.02 -12.96 -1.32
N PRO A 12 -14.50 -12.94 -0.08
CA PRO A 12 -13.85 -14.10 0.49
C PRO A 12 -14.84 -15.27 0.60
N VAL A 13 -14.40 -16.46 0.22
CA VAL A 13 -15.24 -17.68 0.22
C VAL A 13 -15.40 -18.26 1.63
N SER A 14 -14.37 -18.17 2.46
CA SER A 14 -14.36 -18.66 3.83
C SER A 14 -14.95 -17.63 4.81
N LYS A 15 -15.72 -18.08 5.79
CA LYS A 15 -16.28 -17.23 6.86
C LYS A 15 -15.20 -16.58 7.74
N ASN A 16 -14.02 -17.17 7.79
CA ASN A 16 -12.88 -16.68 8.58
C ASN A 16 -11.90 -15.86 7.73
N ALA A 17 -12.12 -15.75 6.42
CA ALA A 17 -11.24 -15.00 5.54
C ALA A 17 -11.50 -13.49 5.61
N TYR A 18 -10.43 -12.73 5.47
CA TYR A 18 -10.44 -11.28 5.54
C TYR A 18 -10.58 -10.65 4.16
N ARG A 19 -11.35 -9.57 4.04
CA ARG A 19 -11.43 -8.77 2.80
C ARG A 19 -10.11 -8.07 2.47
N LEU A 20 -9.37 -7.67 3.50
CA LEU A 20 -8.07 -7.02 3.39
C LEU A 20 -7.17 -7.51 4.53
N ILE A 21 -5.96 -7.94 4.17
CA ILE A 21 -4.84 -8.18 5.09
C ILE A 21 -3.72 -7.26 4.63
N LEU A 22 -3.18 -6.45 5.53
CA LEU A 22 -2.12 -5.49 5.28
C LEU A 22 -1.02 -5.67 6.33
N ALA A 23 0.20 -5.92 5.86
CA ALA A 23 1.40 -5.92 6.67
C ALA A 23 2.36 -4.87 6.11
N ALA A 24 2.67 -3.85 6.91
CA ALA A 24 3.53 -2.76 6.48
C ALA A 24 4.58 -2.47 7.55
N ASN A 25 5.83 -2.33 7.12
CA ASN A 25 6.91 -1.85 7.95
C ASN A 25 7.47 -0.58 7.31
N ARG A 26 7.53 0.49 8.10
CA ARG A 26 8.16 1.75 7.71
C ARG A 26 9.47 1.85 8.48
N ASP A 27 10.57 1.93 7.75
CA ASP A 27 11.89 2.06 8.35
C ASP A 27 12.13 3.48 8.82
N GLU A 28 11.56 3.78 9.97
CA GLU A 28 11.97 4.90 10.78
C GLU A 28 12.52 4.31 12.05
N PHE A 29 13.80 4.56 12.33
CA PHE A 29 14.32 4.35 13.68
C PHE A 29 13.30 4.94 14.67
N TYR A 30 12.83 4.16 15.64
CA TYR A 30 11.76 4.57 16.56
C TYR A 30 12.03 5.93 17.24
N ASN A 31 13.31 6.29 17.36
CA ASN A 31 13.81 7.55 17.94
C ASN A 31 14.04 8.67 16.90
N ARG A 32 13.59 8.51 15.65
CA ARG A 32 13.67 9.52 14.60
C ARG A 32 12.29 10.15 14.43
N PRO A 33 12.00 11.29 15.08
CA PRO A 33 10.74 11.99 14.84
C PRO A 33 10.58 12.32 13.35
N SER A 34 9.34 12.26 12.87
CA SER A 34 9.02 12.76 11.53
C SER A 34 9.41 14.23 11.44
N LYS A 35 9.92 14.64 10.27
CA LYS A 35 10.11 16.06 9.99
C LYS A 35 8.75 16.74 9.91
N LEU A 36 8.70 18.02 10.29
CA LEU A 36 7.54 18.86 10.03
C LEU A 36 7.23 18.88 8.53
N ALA A 37 5.95 19.11 8.20
CA ALA A 37 5.57 19.33 6.83
C ALA A 37 6.33 20.53 6.27
N ASP A 38 6.89 20.37 5.08
CA ASP A 38 7.71 21.39 4.42
C ASP A 38 7.45 21.36 2.91
N PHE A 39 7.73 22.48 2.25
CA PHE A 39 7.58 22.61 0.82
C PHE A 39 8.72 21.91 0.08
N TRP A 40 8.40 21.33 -1.08
CA TRP A 40 9.38 20.54 -1.83
C TRP A 40 10.32 21.41 -2.68
N GLY A 41 11.61 21.41 -2.32
CA GLY A 41 12.66 22.07 -3.08
C GLY A 41 12.49 23.59 -3.11
N ASN A 42 12.80 24.22 -4.24
CA ASN A 42 12.60 25.65 -4.43
C ASN A 42 11.16 26.01 -4.83
N ASN A 43 10.29 25.02 -5.04
CA ASN A 43 8.93 25.23 -5.52
C ASN A 43 7.98 25.25 -4.31
N SER A 44 7.51 26.45 -3.93
CA SER A 44 6.70 26.68 -2.73
C SER A 44 5.23 26.26 -2.87
N GLU A 45 4.91 25.42 -3.85
CA GLU A 45 3.53 25.06 -4.20
C GLU A 45 3.11 23.69 -3.66
N ILE A 46 4.05 22.78 -3.39
CA ILE A 46 3.74 21.42 -2.95
C ILE A 46 4.20 21.19 -1.53
N LEU A 47 3.25 20.91 -0.65
CA LEU A 47 3.50 20.58 0.76
C LEU A 47 3.69 19.06 0.90
N SER A 48 4.72 18.65 1.65
CA SER A 48 4.93 17.23 1.93
C SER A 48 3.72 16.60 2.65
N GLY A 49 3.22 15.46 2.15
CA GLY A 49 2.09 14.74 2.76
C GLY A 49 0.71 15.18 2.26
N GLU A 50 0.65 16.11 1.31
CA GLU A 50 -0.58 16.66 0.75
C GLU A 50 -1.41 15.60 -0.01
N LEU A 51 -0.78 14.70 -0.76
CA LEU A 51 -1.47 13.66 -1.56
C LEU A 51 -2.42 12.78 -0.72
N VAL A 52 -2.04 12.41 0.50
CA VAL A 52 -2.90 11.58 1.36
C VAL A 52 -4.00 12.43 2.00
N SER A 53 -3.65 13.63 2.46
CA SER A 53 -4.61 14.55 3.08
C SER A 53 -5.72 14.93 2.10
N HIS A 54 -5.35 15.31 0.88
CA HIS A 54 -6.30 15.67 -0.18
C HIS A 54 -7.20 14.52 -0.59
N PHE A 55 -6.70 13.29 -0.64
CA PHE A 55 -7.56 12.12 -0.90
C PHE A 55 -8.64 12.02 0.17
N LEU A 56 -8.24 12.01 1.45
CA LEU A 56 -9.13 11.80 2.60
C LEU A 56 -10.14 12.94 2.82
N THR A 57 -9.84 14.15 2.34
CA THR A 57 -10.74 15.32 2.45
C THR A 57 -11.53 15.57 1.17
N SER A 58 -11.32 14.79 0.11
CA SER A 58 -12.09 14.90 -1.14
C SER A 58 -13.28 13.95 -1.15
N ASP A 59 -14.27 14.25 -2.00
CA ASP A 59 -15.38 13.35 -2.30
C ASP A 59 -15.10 12.45 -3.53
N MET A 60 -13.86 12.40 -4.01
CA MET A 60 -13.48 11.63 -5.19
C MET A 60 -13.31 10.15 -4.84
N ASP A 61 -13.71 9.26 -5.75
CA ASP A 61 -13.33 7.84 -5.67
C ASP A 61 -11.83 7.66 -5.94
N SER A 62 -11.30 6.53 -5.50
CA SER A 62 -9.87 6.17 -5.58
C SER A 62 -9.31 6.30 -6.99
N LEU A 63 -10.03 5.84 -8.03
CA LEU A 63 -9.53 5.89 -9.40
C LEU A 63 -9.55 7.31 -9.95
N SER A 64 -10.65 8.04 -9.76
CA SER A 64 -10.76 9.44 -10.17
C SER A 64 -9.70 10.31 -9.50
N TYR A 65 -9.44 10.10 -8.22
CA TYR A 65 -8.42 10.81 -7.48
C TYR A 65 -7.01 10.52 -8.05
N LEU A 66 -6.67 9.26 -8.27
CA LEU A 66 -5.36 8.91 -8.82
C LEU A 66 -5.16 9.38 -10.26
N LYS A 67 -6.23 9.47 -11.07
CA LYS A 67 -6.16 10.09 -12.41
C LYS A 67 -5.85 11.59 -12.34
N LYS A 68 -6.44 12.29 -11.37
CA LYS A 68 -6.07 13.69 -11.13
C LYS A 68 -4.60 13.80 -10.73
N VAL A 69 -4.16 12.98 -9.76
CA VAL A 69 -2.76 12.95 -9.31
C VAL A 69 -1.80 12.63 -10.46
N SER A 70 -2.17 11.74 -11.39
CA SER A 70 -1.28 11.38 -12.50
C SER A 70 -1.01 12.52 -13.48
N THR A 71 -1.96 13.45 -13.67
CA THR A 71 -1.74 14.66 -14.47
C THR A 71 -0.71 15.62 -13.86
N GLU A 72 -0.58 15.59 -12.54
CA GLU A 72 0.31 16.47 -11.76
C GLU A 72 1.55 15.73 -11.24
N GLY A 73 1.70 14.43 -11.53
CA GLY A 73 2.72 13.56 -10.95
C GLY A 73 4.16 14.03 -11.16
N HIS A 74 4.41 14.79 -12.22
CA HIS A 74 5.71 15.38 -12.58
C HIS A 74 6.14 16.52 -11.64
N LEU A 75 5.22 17.12 -10.89
CA LEU A 75 5.52 18.16 -9.90
C LEU A 75 6.13 17.58 -8.61
N TYR A 76 6.00 16.26 -8.43
CA TYR A 76 6.41 15.53 -7.24
C TYR A 76 7.74 14.79 -7.45
N ASN A 77 8.51 14.61 -6.38
CA ASN A 77 9.55 13.57 -6.31
C ASN A 77 8.97 12.17 -6.56
N GLY A 78 9.84 11.17 -6.75
CA GLY A 78 9.38 9.79 -6.94
C GLY A 78 8.53 9.29 -5.77
N PHE A 79 7.30 8.84 -6.05
CA PHE A 79 6.39 8.29 -5.06
C PHE A 79 5.58 7.10 -5.61
N ASN A 80 5.01 6.35 -4.67
CA ASN A 80 3.99 5.34 -4.91
C ASN A 80 2.78 5.68 -4.04
N ILE A 81 1.57 5.47 -4.55
CA ILE A 81 0.32 5.64 -3.80
C ILE A 81 -0.61 4.45 -4.10
N ILE A 82 -1.22 3.94 -3.04
CA ILE A 82 -2.31 2.97 -3.10
C ILE A 82 -3.52 3.66 -2.49
N ALA A 83 -4.61 3.74 -3.23
CA ALA A 83 -5.89 4.29 -2.77
C ALA A 83 -6.92 3.16 -2.79
N ALA A 84 -7.76 3.09 -1.75
CA ALA A 84 -8.75 2.03 -1.64
C ALA A 84 -10.09 2.56 -1.13
N ASP A 85 -11.15 2.31 -1.90
CA ASP A 85 -12.52 2.51 -1.49
C ASP A 85 -13.07 1.17 -1.00
N LEU A 86 -13.21 1.01 0.32
CA LEU A 86 -13.74 -0.22 0.91
C LEU A 86 -15.23 -0.05 1.21
N SER A 87 -16.09 -0.50 0.29
CA SER A 87 -17.53 -0.30 0.37
C SER A 87 -18.29 -1.62 0.42
N THR A 88 -19.24 -1.75 1.35
CA THR A 88 -20.16 -2.89 1.39
C THR A 88 -21.25 -2.81 0.31
N SER A 89 -21.51 -1.63 -0.25
CA SER A 89 -22.60 -1.40 -1.21
C SER A 89 -22.12 -1.24 -2.66
N LYS A 90 -20.95 -0.62 -2.87
CA LYS A 90 -20.39 -0.35 -4.20
C LYS A 90 -19.32 -1.35 -4.64
N GLY A 91 -18.89 -2.23 -3.73
CA GLY A 91 -17.74 -3.12 -3.91
C GLY A 91 -16.43 -2.45 -3.57
N ASP A 92 -15.40 -3.26 -3.32
CA ASP A 92 -14.06 -2.77 -3.02
C ASP A 92 -13.31 -2.43 -4.29
N VAL A 93 -12.73 -1.23 -4.33
CA VAL A 93 -11.86 -0.78 -5.42
C VAL A 93 -10.52 -0.43 -4.79
N VAL A 94 -9.45 -1.07 -5.27
CA VAL A 94 -8.07 -0.75 -4.88
C VAL A 94 -7.33 -0.31 -6.12
N CYS A 95 -6.71 0.86 -6.06
CA CYS A 95 -5.97 1.44 -7.17
C CYS A 95 -4.52 1.69 -6.76
N TYR A 96 -3.61 1.62 -7.73
CA TYR A 96 -2.20 1.95 -7.57
C TYR A 96 -1.76 2.97 -8.61
N TYR A 97 -0.90 3.89 -8.20
CA TYR A 97 -0.16 4.78 -9.07
C TYR A 97 1.25 5.02 -8.54
N GLY A 98 2.23 5.08 -9.44
CA GLY A 98 3.57 5.54 -9.12
C GLY A 98 4.06 6.47 -10.23
N ASN A 99 4.47 7.68 -9.89
CA ASN A 99 4.78 8.74 -10.87
C ASN A 99 6.07 8.51 -11.69
N ARG A 100 6.77 7.39 -11.44
CA ARG A 100 7.92 6.93 -12.22
C ARG A 100 7.61 5.70 -13.09
N GLY A 101 6.36 5.24 -13.09
CA GLY A 101 5.90 4.10 -13.85
C GLY A 101 5.03 4.51 -15.04
N GLU A 102 3.97 3.73 -15.27
CA GLU A 102 2.98 4.01 -16.30
C GLU A 102 2.28 5.37 -16.06
N PRO A 103 1.88 6.07 -17.14
CA PRO A 103 1.26 7.39 -17.04
C PRO A 103 -0.12 7.36 -16.37
N GLU A 104 -0.83 6.23 -16.44
CA GLU A 104 -2.18 6.08 -15.90
C GLU A 104 -2.18 5.20 -14.65
N PRO A 105 -3.05 5.49 -13.66
CA PRO A 105 -3.27 4.61 -12.53
C PRO A 105 -3.94 3.30 -12.97
N ILE A 106 -3.69 2.24 -12.21
CA ILE A 106 -4.30 0.92 -12.44
C ILE A 106 -5.29 0.57 -11.35
N VAL A 107 -6.40 -0.07 -11.72
CA VAL A 107 -7.28 -0.77 -10.78
C VAL A 107 -6.70 -2.16 -10.58
N LEU A 108 -6.40 -2.51 -9.34
CA LEU A 108 -5.86 -3.82 -9.00
C LEU A 108 -6.98 -4.87 -9.04
N THR A 109 -6.64 -6.06 -9.52
CA THR A 109 -7.49 -7.25 -9.42
C THR A 109 -7.32 -7.90 -8.05
N PRO A 110 -8.33 -8.60 -7.50
CA PRO A 110 -8.18 -9.35 -6.26
C PRO A 110 -6.93 -10.23 -6.28
N GLY A 111 -6.12 -10.17 -5.22
CA GLY A 111 -4.82 -10.81 -5.22
C GLY A 111 -3.91 -10.34 -4.09
N THR A 112 -2.66 -10.80 -4.15
CA THR A 112 -1.60 -10.46 -3.20
C THR A 112 -0.55 -9.61 -3.89
N TYR A 113 -0.14 -8.54 -3.23
CA TYR A 113 0.76 -7.52 -3.77
C TYR A 113 1.84 -7.14 -2.76
N GLY A 114 2.98 -6.70 -3.28
CA GLY A 114 4.14 -6.23 -2.56
C GLY A 114 4.63 -4.89 -3.13
N LEU A 115 4.96 -3.96 -2.24
CA LEU A 115 5.54 -2.67 -2.55
C LEU A 115 6.73 -2.39 -1.63
N SER A 116 7.81 -1.88 -2.19
CA SER A 116 8.96 -1.37 -1.43
C SER A 116 9.29 0.04 -1.95
N ASN A 117 10.58 0.37 -2.09
CA ASN A 117 11.02 1.69 -2.56
C ASN A 117 11.01 1.86 -4.09
N ALA A 118 10.68 0.80 -4.83
CA ALA A 118 10.51 0.81 -6.28
C ALA A 118 9.01 0.79 -6.65
N LEU A 119 8.70 0.62 -7.94
CA LEU A 119 7.31 0.45 -8.40
C LEU A 119 6.71 -0.85 -7.85
N LEU A 120 5.38 -0.91 -7.80
CA LEU A 120 4.62 -2.10 -7.37
C LEU A 120 5.14 -3.37 -8.06
N GLU A 121 5.29 -4.45 -7.30
CA GLU A 121 5.76 -5.75 -7.80
C GLU A 121 7.16 -5.77 -8.45
N THR A 122 7.99 -4.73 -8.25
CA THR A 122 9.38 -4.80 -8.73
C THR A 122 10.10 -5.98 -8.07
N PRO A 123 10.72 -6.92 -8.81
CA PRO A 123 11.14 -8.23 -8.31
C PRO A 123 12.49 -8.18 -7.56
N TRP A 124 12.56 -7.40 -6.48
CA TRP A 124 13.70 -7.41 -5.57
C TRP A 124 13.68 -8.70 -4.74
N LYS A 125 14.85 -9.29 -4.48
CA LYS A 125 14.97 -10.54 -3.69
C LYS A 125 14.16 -10.48 -2.39
N LYS A 126 14.33 -9.39 -1.63
CA LYS A 126 13.59 -9.12 -0.39
C LYS A 126 12.07 -9.09 -0.61
N LEU A 127 11.61 -8.42 -1.67
CA LEU A 127 10.17 -8.31 -1.95
C LEU A 127 9.59 -9.67 -2.29
N CYS A 128 10.24 -10.42 -3.18
CA CYS A 128 9.79 -11.75 -3.58
C CYS A 128 9.74 -12.71 -2.38
N PHE A 129 10.81 -12.72 -1.57
CA PHE A 129 10.90 -13.59 -0.40
C PHE A 129 9.87 -13.22 0.69
N GLY A 130 9.80 -11.95 1.09
CA GLY A 130 8.81 -11.51 2.09
C GLY A 130 7.36 -11.69 1.60
N LYS A 131 7.11 -11.52 0.29
CA LYS A 131 5.78 -11.79 -0.30
C LYS A 131 5.43 -13.27 -0.23
N GLN A 132 6.39 -14.16 -0.43
CA GLN A 132 6.18 -15.60 -0.24
C GLN A 132 5.78 -15.93 1.21
N LEU A 133 6.54 -15.45 2.19
CA LEU A 133 6.22 -15.67 3.61
C LEU A 133 4.85 -15.06 4.00
N PHE A 134 4.53 -13.88 3.45
CA PHE A 134 3.23 -13.26 3.63
C PHE A 134 2.10 -14.14 3.07
N MET A 135 2.27 -14.71 1.87
CA MET A 135 1.29 -15.61 1.28
C MET A 135 1.08 -16.87 2.13
N GLU A 136 2.15 -17.46 2.64
CA GLU A 136 2.09 -18.63 3.54
C GLU A 136 1.31 -18.31 4.83
N ALA A 137 1.56 -17.17 5.46
CA ALA A 137 0.84 -16.73 6.66
C ALA A 137 -0.66 -16.50 6.38
N VAL A 138 -0.98 -15.90 5.24
CA VAL A 138 -2.35 -15.66 4.81
C VAL A 138 -3.11 -16.97 4.56
N GLU A 139 -2.51 -17.94 3.87
CA GLU A 139 -3.14 -19.23 3.59
C GLU A 139 -3.47 -19.99 4.88
N GLN A 140 -2.55 -19.97 5.85
CA GLN A 140 -2.77 -20.60 7.15
C GLN A 140 -3.83 -19.90 8.00
N SER A 141 -4.04 -18.60 7.78
CA SER A 141 -4.94 -17.78 8.59
C SER A 141 -6.40 -18.21 8.56
N GLU A 142 -6.85 -18.89 7.50
CA GLU A 142 -8.24 -19.35 7.41
C GLU A 142 -8.61 -20.39 8.50
N ALA A 143 -7.59 -21.11 8.99
CA ALA A 143 -7.72 -22.14 10.02
C ALA A 143 -7.22 -21.70 11.40
N LEU A 144 -6.65 -20.50 11.52
CA LEU A 144 -5.96 -20.04 12.72
C LEU A 144 -6.65 -18.82 13.37
N PRO A 145 -6.52 -18.65 14.69
CA PRO A 145 -6.98 -17.43 15.37
C PRO A 145 -6.26 -16.17 14.84
N LYS A 146 -6.96 -15.04 14.90
CA LYS A 146 -6.43 -13.72 14.49
C LYS A 146 -5.07 -13.40 15.09
N ASP A 147 -4.85 -13.70 16.37
CA ASP A 147 -3.61 -13.35 17.07
C ASP A 147 -2.40 -14.12 16.53
N VAL A 148 -2.63 -15.35 16.03
CA VAL A 148 -1.59 -16.14 15.37
C VAL A 148 -1.25 -15.52 14.03
N LEU A 149 -2.24 -15.11 13.23
CA LEU A 149 -1.99 -14.37 11.98
C LEU A 149 -1.21 -13.08 12.25
N VAL A 150 -1.59 -12.30 13.26
CA VAL A 150 -0.86 -11.06 13.61
C VAL A 150 0.60 -11.36 13.94
N THR A 151 0.87 -12.41 14.72
CA THR A 151 2.23 -12.83 15.07
C THR A 151 3.02 -13.22 13.81
N GLN A 152 2.44 -14.05 12.95
CA GLN A 152 3.08 -14.45 11.69
C GLN A 152 3.38 -13.27 10.78
N LEU A 153 2.47 -12.29 10.67
CA LEU A 153 2.72 -11.08 9.89
C LEU A 153 3.85 -10.23 10.47
N LEU A 154 3.99 -10.17 11.80
CA LEU A 154 5.12 -9.50 12.44
C LEU A 154 6.44 -10.24 12.16
N ASP A 155 6.44 -11.57 12.18
CA ASP A 155 7.61 -12.38 11.82
C ASP A 155 8.04 -12.14 10.37
N VAL A 156 7.09 -12.04 9.44
CA VAL A 156 7.36 -11.65 8.03
C VAL A 156 8.07 -10.29 7.97
N LEU A 157 7.60 -9.30 8.74
CA LEU A 157 8.14 -7.94 8.71
C LEU A 157 9.48 -7.78 9.43
N ASN A 158 9.81 -8.70 10.35
CA ASN A 158 11.07 -8.75 11.10
C ASN A 158 12.12 -9.63 10.44
N ASN A 159 11.81 -10.28 9.32
CA ASN A 159 12.75 -11.13 8.62
C ASN A 159 13.95 -10.32 8.09
N GLU A 160 15.16 -10.86 8.26
CA GLU A 160 16.43 -10.20 7.91
C GLU A 160 16.85 -10.38 6.43
N GLU A 161 16.21 -11.30 5.67
CA GLU A 161 16.52 -11.57 4.26
C GLU A 161 15.98 -10.52 3.26
#